data_AF-A0A7S0I0T1-F1
#
_entry.id   AF-A0A7S0I0T1-F1
#
_cell.length_a   1.000
_cell.length_b   1.000
_cell.length_c   1.000
_cell.angle_alpha   90.00
_cell.angle_beta   90.00
_cell.angle_gamma   90.00
#
_symmetry.space_group_name_H-M   'P 1'
#
loop_
_entity.id
_entity.type
_entity.pdbx_description
1 polymer ?
#
loop_
_entity_poly.entity_id
_entity_poly.type
_entity_poly.pdbx_seq_one_letter_code
_entity_poly.pdbx_strand_id
1 'polypeptide(L)'
;MSRSQSFMLLFLVVALQSCDAQVSVVVSSFKQKRCLEWQIDIFSSCPIVSHIHVNWFEPNGPAPNNTNKITYDVLPDLISHRFFPRKFRTQALFTTDVDVFTSCSALKIAYETWLRDKRAVVAFHPRNLRTNGTETWDEGYYYPYRHNTAYVTKGAVMHRKLFKIFFSKEYEEARRLVDRHVTGEDMLFSFMMELDHRIRGVKVICLEWKHACHVDCIQNSVLPLGLRTHSFRVPVLRQLFQMFGNPFIEYSGKEQYVWASDRDAEAPDPVCRSINKVYGPNTPPCKEFCSTSPACPHHST
;
A
#
# COMPACT_ATOMS: atom_id res chain seq x y z
N MET A 1 23.73 -69.53 3.70
CA MET A 1 22.29 -69.23 3.88
C MET A 1 22.15 -68.04 4.82
N SER A 2 21.37 -67.03 4.41
CA SER A 2 20.70 -66.02 5.26
C SER A 2 21.55 -64.86 5.84
N ARG A 3 21.56 -63.71 5.14
CA ARG A 3 20.78 -62.46 5.42
C ARG A 3 21.51 -61.52 6.40
N SER A 4 22.17 -60.44 5.95
CA SER A 4 21.61 -59.20 5.38
C SER A 4 20.77 -58.40 6.39
N GLN A 5 21.36 -57.32 6.90
CA GLN A 5 20.66 -56.03 7.05
C GLN A 5 21.64 -54.90 6.71
N SER A 6 21.59 -54.47 5.45
CA SER A 6 22.16 -53.19 5.01
C SER A 6 21.34 -52.05 5.62
N PHE A 7 22.05 -51.06 6.17
CA PHE A 7 21.51 -49.77 6.54
C PHE A 7 20.84 -49.12 5.33
N MET A 8 19.52 -48.96 5.43
CA MET A 8 18.71 -48.21 4.48
C MET A 8 18.89 -46.72 4.81
N LEU A 9 19.74 -46.02 4.05
CA LEU A 9 19.77 -44.56 4.03
C LEU A 9 18.44 -44.07 3.43
N LEU A 10 17.51 -43.69 4.30
CA LEU A 10 16.30 -43.01 3.90
C LEU A 10 16.67 -41.55 3.58
N PHE A 11 16.73 -41.22 2.29
CA PHE A 11 16.74 -39.85 1.81
C PHE A 11 15.45 -39.16 2.25
N LEU A 12 15.51 -38.45 3.37
CA LEU A 12 14.53 -37.42 3.71
C LEU A 12 14.80 -36.21 2.82
N VAL A 13 14.38 -36.29 1.56
CA VAL A 13 14.07 -35.07 0.79
C VAL A 13 12.83 -34.51 1.45
N VAL A 14 13.03 -33.67 2.47
CA VAL A 14 12.01 -32.71 2.88
C VAL A 14 11.78 -31.84 1.65
N ALA A 15 10.75 -32.17 0.88
CA ALA A 15 10.12 -31.19 0.03
C ALA A 15 9.63 -30.10 0.97
N LEU A 16 10.47 -29.09 1.19
CA LEU A 16 10.02 -27.75 1.56
C LEU A 16 9.16 -27.30 0.39
N GLN A 17 7.91 -27.76 0.39
CA GLN A 17 6.85 -27.11 -0.33
C GLN A 17 6.86 -25.68 0.22
N SER A 18 7.39 -24.74 -0.56
CA SER A 18 7.21 -23.32 -0.27
C SER A 18 5.72 -23.14 -0.08
N CYS A 19 5.31 -22.85 1.15
CA CYS A 19 3.92 -22.56 1.44
C CYS A 19 3.68 -21.20 0.79
N ASP A 20 3.35 -21.23 -0.51
CA ASP A 20 3.18 -20.12 -1.45
C ASP A 20 2.04 -19.21 -1.02
N ALA A 21 2.27 -18.52 0.09
CA ALA A 21 1.44 -17.47 0.60
C ALA A 21 1.85 -16.20 -0.14
N GLN A 22 0.99 -15.83 -1.09
CA GLN A 22 1.33 -14.98 -2.23
C GLN A 22 0.43 -13.73 -2.16
N VAL A 23 0.93 -12.53 -2.45
CA VAL A 23 0.17 -11.26 -2.41
C VAL A 23 -0.29 -10.89 -3.82
N SER A 24 -1.51 -10.35 -3.95
CA SER A 24 -1.95 -9.71 -5.19
C SER A 24 -1.74 -8.21 -5.09
N VAL A 25 -1.03 -7.63 -6.05
CA VAL A 25 -0.88 -6.17 -6.13
C VAL A 25 -2.06 -5.60 -6.90
N VAL A 26 -2.55 -4.43 -6.49
CA VAL A 26 -3.55 -3.64 -7.19
C VAL A 26 -2.97 -2.25 -7.43
N VAL A 27 -2.70 -1.94 -8.68
CA VAL A 27 -2.21 -0.64 -9.15
C VAL A 27 -3.35 0.12 -9.80
N SER A 28 -3.48 1.41 -9.52
CA SER A 28 -4.43 2.28 -10.22
C SER A 28 -3.71 3.25 -11.14
N SER A 29 -3.99 3.20 -12.44
CA SER A 29 -3.32 4.04 -13.44
C SER A 29 -4.31 4.89 -14.24
N PHE A 30 -3.95 6.16 -14.41
CA PHE A 30 -4.62 7.10 -15.32
C PHE A 30 -3.59 8.01 -15.98
N LYS A 31 -3.39 7.88 -17.30
CA LYS A 31 -2.49 8.63 -18.16
C LYS A 31 -1.01 8.59 -17.75
N GLN A 32 -0.59 7.57 -17.00
CA GLN A 32 0.76 7.44 -16.41
C GLN A 32 1.48 6.15 -16.85
N LYS A 33 1.40 5.84 -18.16
CA LYS A 33 1.82 4.56 -18.76
C LYS A 33 3.24 4.10 -18.38
N ARG A 34 4.25 4.97 -18.42
CA ARG A 34 5.65 4.60 -18.11
C ARG A 34 5.86 4.27 -16.64
N CYS A 35 5.21 5.01 -15.74
CA CYS A 35 5.27 4.66 -14.32
C CYS A 35 4.55 3.34 -14.05
N LEU A 36 3.43 3.11 -14.72
CA LEU A 36 2.76 1.81 -14.68
C LEU A 36 3.68 0.69 -15.16
N GLU A 37 4.37 0.86 -16.29
CA GLU A 37 5.34 -0.13 -16.81
C GLU A 37 6.45 -0.42 -15.80
N TRP A 38 7.10 0.61 -15.24
CA TRP A 38 8.13 0.43 -14.22
C TRP A 38 7.63 -0.26 -12.95
N GLN A 39 6.44 0.12 -12.48
CA GLN A 39 5.87 -0.45 -11.28
C GLN A 39 5.46 -1.92 -11.50
N ILE A 40 4.95 -2.25 -12.70
CA ILE A 40 4.71 -3.64 -13.13
C ILE A 40 6.01 -4.43 -13.16
N ASP A 41 7.10 -3.88 -13.70
CA ASP A 41 8.41 -4.57 -13.77
C ASP A 41 8.92 -4.91 -12.36
N ILE A 42 8.89 -3.93 -11.45
CA ILE A 42 9.29 -4.12 -10.05
C ILE A 42 8.45 -5.21 -9.39
N PHE A 43 7.11 -5.08 -9.40
CA PHE A 43 6.26 -6.06 -8.73
C PHE A 43 6.25 -7.42 -9.41
N SER A 44 6.49 -7.49 -10.72
CA SER A 44 6.65 -8.76 -11.44
C SER A 44 7.93 -9.49 -11.03
N SER A 45 8.97 -8.75 -10.62
CA SER A 45 10.22 -9.33 -10.11
C SER A 45 10.14 -9.77 -8.63
N CYS A 46 9.17 -9.25 -7.86
CA CYS A 46 9.05 -9.59 -6.44
C CYS A 46 8.60 -11.05 -6.22
N PRO A 47 9.37 -11.89 -5.48
CA PRO A 47 9.04 -13.31 -5.30
C PRO A 47 7.69 -13.58 -4.64
N ILE A 48 7.25 -12.69 -3.74
CA ILE A 48 5.99 -12.84 -3.02
C ILE A 48 4.76 -12.42 -3.83
N VAL A 49 4.94 -11.71 -4.95
CA VAL A 49 3.85 -11.19 -5.77
C VAL A 49 3.36 -12.27 -6.73
N SER A 50 2.13 -12.72 -6.47
CA SER A 50 1.43 -13.73 -7.26
C SER A 50 0.85 -13.20 -8.55
N HIS A 51 0.24 -12.03 -8.44
CA HIS A 51 -0.63 -11.48 -9.46
C HIS A 51 -0.73 -9.98 -9.31
N ILE A 52 -0.84 -9.27 -10.42
CA ILE A 52 -0.97 -7.83 -10.48
C ILE A 52 -2.30 -7.53 -11.16
N HIS A 53 -3.15 -6.78 -10.48
CA HIS A 53 -4.33 -6.15 -11.06
C HIS A 53 -3.99 -4.70 -11.35
N VAL A 54 -4.27 -4.26 -12.58
CA VAL A 54 -4.18 -2.87 -12.98
C VAL A 54 -5.60 -2.37 -13.17
N ASN A 55 -6.05 -1.45 -12.33
CA ASN A 55 -7.25 -0.67 -12.61
C ASN A 55 -6.95 0.22 -13.81
N TRP A 56 -7.49 -0.15 -14.97
CA TRP A 56 -7.25 0.53 -16.23
C TRP A 56 -8.32 1.60 -16.44
N PHE A 57 -7.97 2.85 -16.11
CA PHE A 57 -8.84 4.02 -16.26
C PHE A 57 -8.54 4.85 -17.51
N GLU A 58 -7.69 4.35 -18.43
CA GLU A 58 -7.29 5.13 -19.60
C GLU A 58 -8.51 5.41 -20.51
N PRO A 59 -8.83 6.70 -20.80
CA PRO A 59 -10.00 7.06 -21.57
C PRO A 59 -9.85 6.72 -23.06
N ASN A 60 -8.61 6.57 -23.55
CA ASN A 60 -8.29 6.40 -24.95
C ASN A 60 -7.34 5.21 -25.14
N GLY A 61 -7.86 4.14 -25.73
CA GLY A 61 -7.09 2.97 -26.16
C GLY A 61 -7.52 1.67 -25.47
N PRO A 62 -7.39 0.53 -26.16
CA PRO A 62 -7.66 -0.77 -25.55
C PRO A 62 -6.67 -0.99 -24.41
N ALA A 63 -7.14 -1.64 -23.35
CA ALA A 63 -6.24 -2.18 -22.34
C ALA A 63 -5.25 -3.16 -22.99
N PRO A 64 -4.02 -3.26 -22.50
CA PRO A 64 -3.11 -4.30 -22.94
C PRO A 64 -3.69 -5.69 -22.68
N ASN A 65 -3.18 -6.68 -23.40
CA ASN A 65 -3.62 -8.07 -23.20
C ASN A 65 -3.23 -8.57 -21.80
N ASN A 66 -4.17 -9.26 -21.17
CA ASN A 66 -3.92 -9.95 -19.92
C ASN A 66 -2.85 -11.05 -20.10
N THR A 67 -2.06 -11.26 -19.05
CA THR A 67 -1.08 -12.35 -18.99
C THR A 67 -1.41 -13.27 -17.81
N ASN A 68 -0.63 -14.34 -17.65
CA ASN A 68 -0.79 -15.21 -16.49
C ASN A 68 -0.53 -14.50 -15.17
N LYS A 69 0.26 -13.41 -15.13
CA LYS A 69 0.62 -12.66 -13.91
C LYS A 69 -0.06 -11.31 -13.79
N ILE A 70 -0.59 -10.75 -14.89
CA ILE A 70 -1.12 -9.38 -14.94
C ILE A 70 -2.53 -9.39 -15.52
N THR A 71 -3.46 -8.70 -14.86
CA THR A 71 -4.81 -8.44 -15.37
C THR A 71 -5.08 -6.95 -15.42
N TYR A 72 -5.44 -6.45 -16.59
CA TYR A 72 -5.93 -5.10 -16.79
C TYR A 72 -7.45 -5.11 -16.63
N ASP A 73 -7.93 -4.64 -15.49
CA ASP A 73 -9.34 -4.51 -15.19
C ASP A 73 -9.86 -3.20 -15.80
N VAL A 74 -10.56 -3.30 -16.94
CA VAL A 74 -11.21 -2.13 -17.56
C VAL A 74 -12.43 -1.74 -16.73
N LEU A 75 -12.34 -0.59 -16.08
CA LEU A 75 -13.34 -0.09 -15.13
C LEU A 75 -13.79 1.32 -15.51
N PRO A 76 -15.01 1.73 -15.11
CA PRO A 76 -15.38 3.14 -15.17
C PRO A 76 -14.35 4.03 -14.44
N ASP A 77 -14.03 5.19 -15.03
CA ASP A 77 -13.12 6.20 -14.47
C ASP A 77 -13.77 6.93 -13.29
N LEU A 78 -13.87 6.20 -12.17
CA LEU A 78 -14.37 6.67 -10.89
C LEU A 78 -13.28 6.46 -9.85
N ILE A 79 -13.02 7.46 -9.01
CA ILE A 79 -11.89 7.38 -8.07
C ILE A 79 -12.06 6.25 -7.05
N SER A 80 -13.30 5.94 -6.66
CA SER A 80 -13.64 4.84 -5.76
C SER A 80 -13.31 3.45 -6.34
N HIS A 81 -13.22 3.33 -7.67
CA HIS A 81 -12.94 2.06 -8.36
C HIS A 81 -11.49 1.57 -8.16
N ARG A 82 -10.63 2.39 -7.56
CA ARG A 82 -9.35 1.93 -6.98
C ARG A 82 -9.54 0.69 -6.08
N PHE A 83 -10.70 0.61 -5.41
CA PHE A 83 -11.08 -0.46 -4.50
C PHE A 83 -12.18 -1.38 -5.05
N PHE A 84 -12.40 -1.42 -6.37
CA PHE A 84 -13.50 -2.18 -6.96
C PHE A 84 -13.43 -3.68 -6.57
N PRO A 85 -14.52 -4.31 -6.10
CA PRO A 85 -14.49 -5.70 -5.67
C PRO A 85 -14.44 -6.64 -6.87
N ARG A 86 -13.50 -7.59 -6.85
CA ARG A 86 -13.36 -8.59 -7.91
C ARG A 86 -12.81 -9.92 -7.36
N LYS A 87 -12.68 -10.92 -8.23
CA LYS A 87 -12.09 -12.21 -7.88
C LYS A 87 -10.56 -12.08 -7.88
N PHE A 88 -10.00 -11.86 -6.70
CA PHE A 88 -8.55 -11.89 -6.50
C PHE A 88 -8.05 -13.33 -6.32
N ARG A 89 -6.84 -13.61 -6.79
CA ARG A 89 -6.19 -14.93 -6.61
C ARG A 89 -5.81 -15.20 -5.16
N THR A 90 -5.45 -14.14 -4.43
CA THR A 90 -4.89 -14.23 -3.07
C THR A 90 -5.84 -13.62 -2.05
N GLN A 91 -5.59 -13.87 -0.76
CA GLN A 91 -6.33 -13.20 0.33
C GLN A 91 -5.77 -11.81 0.64
N ALA A 92 -4.45 -11.64 0.53
CA ALA A 92 -3.75 -10.39 0.79
C ALA A 92 -3.69 -9.54 -0.47
N LEU A 93 -4.15 -8.31 -0.38
CA LEU A 93 -3.98 -7.31 -1.42
C LEU A 93 -2.93 -6.31 -0.98
N PHE A 94 -2.04 -5.92 -1.89
CA PHE A 94 -1.23 -4.73 -1.76
C PHE A 94 -1.75 -3.66 -2.71
N THR A 95 -2.23 -2.53 -2.19
CA THR A 95 -2.73 -1.42 -3.01
C THR A 95 -1.74 -0.30 -3.05
N THR A 96 -1.53 0.29 -4.23
CA THR A 96 -0.67 1.47 -4.39
C THR A 96 -1.08 2.32 -5.59
N ASP A 97 -0.83 3.62 -5.48
CA ASP A 97 -0.91 4.56 -6.59
C ASP A 97 0.30 4.32 -7.51
N VAL A 98 0.11 4.62 -8.81
CA VAL A 98 1.11 4.37 -9.85
C VAL A 98 2.34 5.28 -9.74
N ASP A 99 2.24 6.36 -8.97
CA ASP A 99 3.34 7.28 -8.65
C ASP A 99 3.97 7.01 -7.27
N VAL A 100 3.54 5.94 -6.58
CA VAL A 100 4.09 5.49 -5.29
C VAL A 100 4.80 4.17 -5.47
N PHE A 101 6.12 4.20 -5.37
CA PHE A 101 6.97 3.02 -5.54
C PHE A 101 7.32 2.41 -4.19
N THR A 102 7.36 1.08 -4.13
CA THR A 102 7.74 0.34 -2.93
C THR A 102 8.59 -0.87 -3.31
N SER A 103 9.66 -1.10 -2.54
CA SER A 103 10.56 -2.25 -2.74
C SER A 103 9.92 -3.60 -2.41
N CYS A 104 10.42 -4.65 -3.06
CA CYS A 104 10.00 -6.02 -2.76
C CYS A 104 10.22 -6.38 -1.28
N SER A 105 11.27 -5.87 -0.65
CA SER A 105 11.54 -6.08 0.78
C SER A 105 10.52 -5.38 1.67
N ALA A 106 10.20 -4.10 1.43
CA ALA A 106 9.15 -3.41 2.16
C ALA A 106 7.78 -4.08 2.00
N LEU A 107 7.44 -4.50 0.78
CA LEU A 107 6.22 -5.28 0.53
C LEU A 107 6.22 -6.61 1.31
N LYS A 108 7.37 -7.29 1.39
CA LYS A 108 7.53 -8.52 2.16
C LYS A 108 7.31 -8.30 3.65
N ILE A 109 7.91 -7.26 4.23
CA ILE A 109 7.75 -6.92 5.65
C ILE A 109 6.27 -6.60 5.95
N ALA A 110 5.60 -5.84 5.07
CA ALA A 110 4.18 -5.55 5.19
C ALA A 110 3.31 -6.81 5.13
N TYR A 111 3.62 -7.70 4.18
CA TYR A 111 2.92 -8.96 4.03
C TYR A 111 3.10 -9.88 5.24
N GLU A 112 4.33 -10.05 5.75
CA GLU A 112 4.62 -10.86 6.92
C GLU A 112 4.00 -10.29 8.20
N THR A 113 3.98 -8.95 8.33
CA THR A 113 3.29 -8.26 9.42
C THR A 113 1.78 -8.51 9.35
N TRP A 114 1.19 -8.45 8.15
CA TRP A 114 -0.22 -8.74 7.94
C TRP A 114 -0.55 -10.22 8.21
N LEU A 115 0.35 -11.15 7.88
CA LEU A 115 0.14 -12.58 8.16
C LEU A 115 -0.04 -12.87 9.65
N ARG A 116 0.65 -12.12 10.51
CA ARG A 116 0.53 -12.22 11.98
C ARG A 116 -0.82 -11.72 12.50
N ASP A 117 -1.50 -10.87 11.74
CA ASP A 117 -2.82 -10.34 12.08
C ASP A 117 -3.62 -9.96 10.83
N LYS A 118 -4.28 -10.95 10.23
CA LYS A 118 -5.02 -10.78 8.96
C LYS A 118 -6.23 -9.85 9.04
N ARG A 119 -6.58 -9.41 10.26
CA ARG A 119 -7.65 -8.42 10.52
C ARG A 119 -7.12 -6.98 10.51
N ALA A 120 -5.81 -6.78 10.58
CA ALA A 120 -5.21 -5.46 10.47
C ALA A 120 -5.07 -5.02 9.01
N VAL A 121 -4.95 -3.71 8.82
CA VAL A 121 -4.41 -3.12 7.60
C VAL A 121 -2.98 -2.68 7.90
N VAL A 122 -2.02 -3.11 7.09
CA VAL A 122 -0.60 -2.77 7.29
C VAL A 122 -0.19 -1.76 6.23
N ALA A 123 0.15 -0.54 6.61
CA ALA A 123 0.32 0.58 5.67
C ALA A 123 1.63 1.35 5.93
N PHE A 124 2.06 2.14 4.95
CA PHE A 124 3.31 2.92 5.06
C PHE A 124 3.10 4.41 5.32
N HIS A 125 1.91 4.95 5.03
CA HIS A 125 1.67 6.38 5.04
C HIS A 125 0.63 6.81 6.08
N PRO A 126 1.03 7.00 7.35
CA PRO A 126 0.15 7.47 8.41
C PRO A 126 -0.43 8.85 8.10
N ARG A 127 -1.63 9.11 8.63
CA ARG A 127 -2.35 10.39 8.54
C ARG A 127 -3.07 10.68 9.84
N ASN A 128 -3.25 11.97 10.12
CA ASN A 128 -4.12 12.47 11.16
C ASN A 128 -5.29 13.25 10.51
N LEU A 129 -6.48 12.67 10.54
CA LEU A 129 -7.71 13.28 10.04
C LEU A 129 -8.46 13.99 11.17
N ARG A 130 -8.84 15.25 10.96
CA ARG A 130 -9.50 16.08 11.98
C ARG A 130 -10.88 16.53 11.52
N THR A 131 -11.81 16.66 12.46
CA THR A 131 -13.22 17.03 12.20
C THR A 131 -13.40 18.38 11.49
N ASN A 132 -12.43 19.28 11.61
CA ASN A 132 -12.38 20.55 10.88
C ASN A 132 -12.01 20.38 9.39
N GLY A 133 -11.83 19.16 8.89
CA GLY A 133 -11.46 18.85 7.51
C GLY A 133 -9.96 18.91 7.23
N THR A 134 -9.12 19.09 8.25
CA THR A 134 -7.66 19.06 8.09
C THR A 134 -7.16 17.62 8.06
N GLU A 135 -6.22 17.35 7.14
CA GLU A 135 -5.41 16.14 7.08
C GLU A 135 -3.95 16.54 7.30
N THR A 136 -3.31 15.95 8.31
CA THR A 136 -1.88 16.16 8.59
C THR A 136 -1.11 14.86 8.34
N TRP A 137 0.01 14.92 7.63
CA TRP A 137 0.80 13.73 7.28
C TRP A 137 2.13 13.65 8.02
N ASP A 138 2.77 14.78 8.27
CA ASP A 138 4.10 14.91 8.87
C ASP A 138 4.11 14.52 10.34
N GLU A 139 3.03 14.81 11.08
CA GLU A 139 2.84 14.36 12.48
C GLU A 139 3.06 12.85 12.68
N GLY A 140 2.79 12.04 11.66
CA GLY A 140 3.01 10.58 11.70
C GLY A 140 4.45 10.14 11.49
N TYR A 141 5.40 11.03 11.20
CA TYR A 141 6.82 10.69 10.97
C TYR A 141 7.77 11.33 11.97
N TYR A 142 7.27 12.26 12.79
CA TYR A 142 8.05 12.96 13.81
C TYR A 142 7.47 12.65 15.19
N TYR A 143 8.33 12.52 16.19
CA TYR A 143 7.88 12.37 17.57
C TYR A 143 6.87 13.48 17.93
N PRO A 144 5.69 13.14 18.50
CA PRO A 144 5.34 11.85 19.11
C PRO A 144 4.58 10.89 18.19
N TYR A 145 4.78 10.92 16.88
CA TYR A 145 4.22 10.00 15.87
C TYR A 145 2.70 9.94 15.84
N ARG A 146 2.05 11.11 15.89
CA ARG A 146 0.59 11.21 15.95
C ARG A 146 -0.03 10.84 14.61
N HIS A 147 -0.97 9.91 14.66
CA HIS A 147 -1.79 9.51 13.52
C HIS A 147 -3.07 8.85 14.02
N ASN A 148 -4.10 8.80 13.18
CA ASN A 148 -5.35 8.10 13.49
C ASN A 148 -5.83 7.21 12.34
N THR A 149 -5.08 7.16 11.24
CA THR A 149 -5.26 6.24 10.12
C THR A 149 -3.98 6.16 9.28
N ALA A 150 -4.00 5.41 8.19
CA ALA A 150 -3.03 5.50 7.10
C ALA A 150 -3.72 5.36 5.74
N TYR A 151 -3.15 5.99 4.72
CA TYR A 151 -3.69 5.94 3.37
C TYR A 151 -3.26 4.70 2.62
N VAL A 152 -4.23 3.81 2.41
CA VAL A 152 -4.05 2.54 1.71
C VAL A 152 -3.72 2.72 0.22
N THR A 153 -4.08 3.85 -0.38
CA THR A 153 -3.69 4.22 -1.75
C THR A 153 -2.20 4.46 -1.89
N LYS A 154 -1.48 4.75 -0.80
CA LYS A 154 -0.03 4.98 -0.83
C LYS A 154 0.79 3.74 -0.45
N GLY A 155 0.22 2.54 -0.55
CA GLY A 155 0.90 1.32 -0.15
C GLY A 155 0.37 0.78 1.18
N ALA A 156 -0.46 -0.25 1.06
CA ALA A 156 -0.90 -1.03 2.21
C ALA A 156 -1.22 -2.48 1.84
N VAL A 157 -0.90 -3.41 2.75
CA VAL A 157 -1.34 -4.80 2.70
C VAL A 157 -2.59 -4.99 3.55
N MET A 158 -3.62 -5.59 2.97
CA MET A 158 -4.91 -5.81 3.64
C MET A 158 -5.63 -7.06 3.12
N HIS A 159 -6.69 -7.49 3.81
CA HIS A 159 -7.52 -8.58 3.32
C HIS A 159 -8.44 -8.13 2.16
N ARG A 160 -8.51 -8.89 1.07
CA ARG A 160 -9.37 -8.62 -0.11
C ARG A 160 -10.88 -8.40 0.16
N LYS A 161 -11.36 -8.71 1.36
CA LYS A 161 -12.77 -8.57 1.73
C LYS A 161 -13.11 -7.10 1.96
N LEU A 162 -12.13 -6.28 2.30
CA LEU A 162 -12.32 -4.85 2.52
C LEU A 162 -12.85 -4.14 1.28
N PHE A 163 -12.48 -4.57 0.08
CA PHE A 163 -13.04 -4.03 -1.17
C PHE A 163 -14.55 -4.27 -1.29
N LYS A 164 -15.05 -5.42 -0.82
CA LYS A 164 -16.49 -5.71 -0.79
C LYS A 164 -17.22 -4.89 0.26
N ILE A 165 -16.57 -4.67 1.41
CA ILE A 165 -17.12 -3.82 2.49
C ILE A 165 -17.20 -2.38 1.99
N PHE A 166 -16.13 -1.88 1.37
CA PHE A 166 -16.06 -0.54 0.79
C PHE A 166 -17.15 -0.31 -0.26
N PHE A 167 -17.55 -1.34 -1.01
CA PHE A 167 -18.64 -1.30 -2.00
C PHE A 167 -20.02 -1.71 -1.46
N SER A 168 -20.18 -1.89 -0.15
CA SER A 168 -21.48 -2.18 0.44
C SER A 168 -22.45 -1.00 0.33
N LYS A 169 -23.74 -1.25 0.55
CA LYS A 169 -24.80 -0.22 0.49
C LYS A 169 -24.57 0.91 1.51
N GLU A 170 -23.99 0.59 2.66
CA GLU A 170 -23.71 1.52 3.75
C GLU A 170 -22.85 2.71 3.30
N TYR A 171 -21.82 2.47 2.49
CA TYR A 171 -20.91 3.52 2.01
C TYR A 171 -21.29 4.07 0.63
N GLU A 172 -22.46 3.72 0.08
CA GLU A 172 -22.81 4.08 -1.30
C GLU A 172 -22.90 5.60 -1.50
N GLU A 173 -23.54 6.31 -0.57
CA GLU A 173 -23.67 7.76 -0.69
C GLU A 173 -22.32 8.47 -0.54
N ALA A 174 -21.49 8.02 0.39
CA ALA A 174 -20.13 8.54 0.55
C ALA A 174 -19.25 8.22 -0.67
N ARG A 175 -19.42 7.06 -1.31
CA ARG A 175 -18.74 6.73 -2.58
C ARG A 175 -19.13 7.70 -3.69
N ARG A 176 -20.43 8.01 -3.84
CA ARG A 176 -20.90 9.03 -4.81
C ARG A 176 -20.31 10.41 -4.53
N LEU A 177 -20.15 10.77 -3.25
CA LEU A 177 -19.52 12.03 -2.85
C LEU A 177 -18.06 12.11 -3.32
N VAL A 178 -17.25 11.08 -3.04
CA VAL A 178 -15.82 11.07 -3.42
C VAL A 178 -15.64 10.98 -4.92
N ASP A 179 -16.50 10.22 -5.62
CA ASP A 179 -16.49 10.10 -7.07
C ASP A 179 -16.83 11.41 -7.76
N ARG A 180 -17.83 12.15 -7.26
CA ARG A 180 -18.21 13.47 -7.78
C ARG A 180 -17.07 14.48 -7.73
N HIS A 181 -16.23 14.43 -6.68
CA HIS A 181 -15.13 15.37 -6.48
C HIS A 181 -13.76 14.81 -6.91
N VAL A 182 -13.74 13.54 -7.36
CA VAL A 182 -12.54 12.80 -7.77
C VAL A 182 -11.45 12.84 -6.69
N THR A 183 -11.84 12.75 -5.41
CA THR A 183 -10.92 12.77 -4.27
C THR A 183 -11.57 12.25 -2.98
N GLY A 184 -10.74 11.82 -2.03
CA GLY A 184 -11.17 11.45 -0.67
C GLY A 184 -11.63 10.00 -0.53
N GLU A 185 -11.41 9.16 -1.54
CA GLU A 185 -11.66 7.72 -1.48
C GLU A 185 -10.75 7.03 -0.43
N ASP A 186 -9.53 7.53 -0.26
CA ASP A 186 -8.58 7.13 0.78
C ASP A 186 -9.07 7.48 2.19
N MET A 187 -9.64 8.67 2.34
CA MET A 187 -10.32 9.13 3.57
C MET A 187 -11.54 8.26 3.85
N LEU A 188 -12.43 8.05 2.87
CA LEU A 188 -13.60 7.19 3.04
C LEU A 188 -13.20 5.76 3.43
N PHE A 189 -12.14 5.23 2.82
CA PHE A 189 -11.61 3.93 3.21
C PHE A 189 -11.15 3.93 4.66
N SER A 190 -10.55 5.02 5.14
CA SER A 190 -10.18 5.20 6.55
C SER A 190 -11.38 5.19 7.50
N PHE A 191 -12.47 5.91 7.16
CA PHE A 191 -13.71 5.84 7.94
C PHE A 191 -14.27 4.42 8.00
N MET A 192 -14.34 3.73 6.86
CA MET A 192 -14.77 2.34 6.80
C MET A 192 -13.88 1.44 7.68
N MET A 193 -12.56 1.66 7.68
CA MET A 193 -11.62 0.87 8.50
C MET A 193 -11.90 0.98 9.99
N GLU A 194 -12.18 2.20 10.48
CA GLU A 194 -12.43 2.44 11.90
C GLU A 194 -13.85 2.03 12.34
N LEU A 195 -14.84 2.13 11.45
CA LEU A 195 -16.23 1.77 11.75
C LEU A 195 -16.46 0.26 11.76
N ASP A 196 -15.70 -0.50 10.97
CA ASP A 196 -15.90 -1.95 10.85
C ASP A 196 -15.11 -2.72 11.92
N HIS A 197 -15.81 -3.16 12.97
CA HIS A 197 -15.28 -3.96 14.09
C HIS A 197 -14.55 -5.26 13.67
N ARG A 198 -14.70 -5.73 12.42
CA ARG A 198 -13.97 -6.89 11.90
C ARG A 198 -12.50 -6.54 11.63
N ILE A 199 -12.19 -5.25 11.45
CA ILE A 199 -10.86 -4.69 11.22
C ILE A 199 -10.25 -4.35 12.58
N ARG A 200 -8.97 -4.67 12.77
CA ARG A 200 -8.22 -4.37 13.99
C ARG A 200 -7.28 -3.17 13.78
N GLY A 201 -7.86 -2.08 13.27
CA GLY A 201 -7.16 -0.85 12.96
C GLY A 201 -6.03 -0.98 11.94
N VAL A 202 -5.19 0.06 11.92
CA VAL A 202 -4.04 0.19 11.03
C VAL A 202 -2.75 -0.05 11.81
N LYS A 203 -1.83 -0.82 11.24
CA LYS A 203 -0.44 -0.94 11.69
C LYS A 203 0.45 -0.21 10.70
N VAL A 204 1.26 0.71 11.21
CA VAL A 204 2.14 1.51 10.35
C VAL A 204 3.52 0.87 10.31
N ILE A 205 4.03 0.60 9.11
CA ILE A 205 5.44 0.26 8.92
C ILE A 205 6.19 1.54 8.63
N CYS A 206 7.17 1.83 9.48
CA CYS A 206 8.16 2.85 9.16
C CYS A 206 9.18 2.28 8.18
N LEU A 207 9.34 2.96 7.04
CA LEU A 207 10.32 2.63 6.01
C LEU A 207 11.43 3.66 5.93
N GLU A 208 12.61 3.20 5.52
CA GLU A 208 13.65 4.10 5.02
C GLU A 208 13.33 4.57 3.59
N TRP A 209 13.84 5.75 3.22
CA TRP A 209 13.59 6.40 1.93
C TRP A 209 13.99 5.57 0.71
N LYS A 210 14.94 4.63 0.86
CA LYS A 210 15.34 3.72 -0.23
C LYS A 210 14.29 2.66 -0.58
N HIS A 211 13.36 2.42 0.35
CA HIS A 211 12.34 1.38 0.21
C HIS A 211 11.01 1.87 -0.32
N ALA A 212 10.76 3.18 -0.28
CA ALA A 212 9.57 3.79 -0.86
C ALA A 212 9.83 5.23 -1.30
N CYS A 213 9.22 5.62 -2.42
CA CYS A 213 9.27 7.00 -2.90
C CYS A 213 8.03 7.38 -3.70
N HIS A 214 7.80 8.68 -3.75
CA HIS A 214 6.90 9.30 -4.72
C HIS A 214 7.72 9.70 -5.96
N VAL A 215 7.25 9.32 -7.14
CA VAL A 215 7.87 9.66 -8.42
C VAL A 215 6.94 10.59 -9.17
N ASP A 216 7.48 11.65 -9.79
CA ASP A 216 6.63 12.52 -10.61
C ASP A 216 6.41 11.92 -12.00
N CYS A 217 5.27 11.26 -12.14
CA CYS A 217 4.84 10.60 -13.36
C CYS A 217 4.20 11.60 -14.34
N ILE A 218 4.90 12.69 -14.68
CA ILE A 218 4.42 13.66 -15.68
C ILE A 218 4.52 13.02 -17.06
N GLN A 219 3.43 12.39 -17.47
CA GLN A 219 3.21 11.98 -18.84
C GLN A 219 1.87 12.53 -19.31
N ASN A 220 1.81 12.91 -20.58
CA ASN A 220 0.59 13.35 -21.25
C ASN A 220 -0.02 14.68 -20.71
N SER A 221 0.80 15.55 -20.12
CA SER A 221 0.41 16.94 -19.77
C SER A 221 -0.75 17.06 -18.77
N VAL A 222 -1.06 16.03 -17.99
CA VAL A 222 -2.08 16.10 -16.93
C VAL A 222 -1.40 16.33 -15.59
N LEU A 223 -1.81 17.40 -14.90
CA LEU A 223 -1.33 17.69 -13.54
C LEU A 223 -1.66 16.52 -12.59
N PRO A 224 -0.77 16.21 -11.62
CA PRO A 224 -1.04 15.24 -10.57
C PRO A 224 -2.44 15.40 -9.97
N LEU A 225 -3.11 14.29 -9.69
CA LEU A 225 -4.49 14.30 -9.20
C LEU A 225 -4.66 15.19 -7.96
N GLY A 226 -3.68 15.15 -7.06
CA GLY A 226 -3.62 16.02 -5.88
C GLY A 226 -3.74 17.50 -6.26
N LEU A 227 -2.97 17.99 -7.23
CA LEU A 227 -3.01 19.41 -7.63
C LEU A 227 -4.35 19.82 -8.26
N ARG A 228 -5.05 18.89 -8.92
CA ARG A 228 -6.34 19.18 -9.56
C ARG A 228 -7.53 19.16 -8.61
N THR A 229 -7.41 18.45 -7.48
CA THR A 229 -8.55 18.13 -6.60
C THR A 229 -8.33 18.54 -5.14
N HIS A 230 -7.16 19.06 -4.78
CA HIS A 230 -6.82 19.40 -3.39
C HIS A 230 -7.84 20.34 -2.73
N SER A 231 -8.39 21.31 -3.48
CA SER A 231 -9.41 22.23 -2.99
C SER A 231 -10.69 21.53 -2.51
N PHE A 232 -10.98 20.33 -3.01
CA PHE A 232 -12.15 19.54 -2.62
C PHE A 232 -11.88 18.57 -1.47
N ARG A 233 -10.62 18.30 -1.11
CA ARG A 233 -10.31 17.34 -0.02
C ARG A 233 -10.87 17.77 1.32
N VAL A 234 -10.69 19.04 1.70
CA VAL A 234 -11.22 19.59 2.95
C VAL A 234 -12.75 19.50 3.04
N PRO A 235 -13.54 19.99 2.06
CA PRO A 235 -15.00 19.88 2.13
C PRO A 235 -15.51 18.44 2.03
N VAL A 236 -14.82 17.54 1.30
CA VAL A 236 -15.16 16.11 1.28
C VAL A 236 -14.94 15.50 2.67
N LEU A 237 -13.78 15.74 3.29
CA LEU A 237 -13.47 15.21 4.63
C LEU A 237 -14.49 15.68 5.68
N ARG A 238 -14.87 16.96 5.65
CA ARG A 238 -15.92 17.49 6.54
C ARG A 238 -17.26 16.77 6.35
N GLN A 239 -17.67 16.53 5.11
CA GLN A 239 -18.90 15.81 4.82
C GLN A 239 -18.83 14.35 5.28
N LEU A 240 -17.67 13.69 5.16
CA LEU A 240 -17.49 12.35 5.73
C LEU A 240 -17.65 12.35 7.26
N PHE A 241 -17.07 13.33 7.96
CA PHE A 241 -17.28 13.51 9.41
C PHE A 241 -18.75 13.81 9.76
N GLN A 242 -19.47 14.54 8.92
CA GLN A 242 -20.91 14.76 9.12
C GLN A 242 -21.72 13.47 8.92
N MET A 243 -21.35 12.64 7.94
CA MET A 243 -22.04 11.38 7.65
C MET A 243 -21.81 10.33 8.73
N PHE A 244 -20.59 10.24 9.27
CA PHE A 244 -20.16 9.11 10.11
C PHE A 244 -19.80 9.48 11.55
N GLY A 245 -19.84 10.76 11.91
CA GLY A 245 -19.27 11.25 13.17
C GLY A 245 -17.74 11.19 13.16
N ASN A 246 -17.12 11.23 14.35
CA ASN A 246 -15.67 11.02 14.50
C ASN A 246 -15.39 9.61 15.05
N PRO A 247 -15.10 8.62 14.20
CA PRO A 247 -14.79 7.26 14.66
C PRO A 247 -13.31 7.08 15.05
N PHE A 248 -12.46 8.06 14.77
CA PHE A 248 -11.01 7.90 14.82
C PHE A 248 -10.47 7.97 16.25
N ILE A 249 -9.58 7.03 16.57
CA ILE A 249 -8.74 7.04 17.76
C ILE A 249 -7.36 7.55 17.36
N GLU A 250 -6.87 8.60 18.04
CA GLU A 250 -5.49 9.07 17.83
C GLU A 250 -4.50 8.16 18.54
N TYR A 251 -3.56 7.62 17.77
CA TYR A 251 -2.39 6.89 18.23
C TYR A 251 -1.19 7.83 18.32
N SER A 252 -0.28 7.53 19.23
CA SER A 252 1.00 8.23 19.38
C SER A 252 2.03 7.26 19.96
N GLY A 253 3.31 7.58 19.82
CA GLY A 253 4.43 6.78 20.30
C GLY A 253 5.02 5.85 19.25
N LYS A 254 6.30 5.53 19.41
CA LYS A 254 7.08 4.69 18.49
C LYS A 254 6.66 3.21 18.51
N GLU A 255 6.02 2.78 19.59
CA GLU A 255 5.50 1.43 19.80
C GLU A 255 4.30 1.09 18.91
N GLN A 256 3.67 2.11 18.31
CA GLN A 256 2.59 1.94 17.33
C GLN A 256 3.11 1.54 15.93
N TYR A 257 4.44 1.57 15.75
CA TYR A 257 5.09 1.34 14.46
C TYR A 257 5.84 0.03 14.44
N VAL A 258 5.84 -0.62 13.27
CA VAL A 258 6.76 -1.69 12.92
C VAL A 258 7.95 -1.06 12.19
N TRP A 259 9.14 -1.26 12.72
CA TRP A 259 10.36 -0.64 12.19
C TRP A 259 11.08 -1.62 11.27
N ALA A 260 11.13 -1.30 9.97
CA ALA A 260 11.90 -2.06 9.00
C ALA A 260 13.37 -1.63 9.06
N SER A 261 14.28 -2.49 9.53
CA SER A 261 15.71 -2.19 9.50
C SER A 261 16.35 -2.53 8.15
N ASP A 262 17.50 -1.94 7.89
CA ASP A 262 18.37 -2.26 6.74
C ASP A 262 18.66 -3.75 6.58
N ARG A 263 18.79 -4.47 7.69
CA ARG A 263 19.06 -5.92 7.69
C ARG A 263 17.82 -6.74 7.33
N ASP A 264 16.63 -6.22 7.60
CA ASP A 264 15.37 -6.89 7.27
C ASP A 264 14.99 -6.68 5.80
N ALA A 265 15.70 -5.80 5.10
CA ALA A 265 15.33 -5.30 3.79
C ALA A 265 16.46 -5.31 2.77
N GLU A 266 17.28 -6.37 2.75
CA GLU A 266 18.29 -6.64 1.69
C GLU A 266 17.64 -6.55 0.30
N ALA A 267 17.62 -5.35 -0.27
CA ALA A 267 17.21 -5.06 -1.63
C ALA A 267 18.50 -4.73 -2.40
N PRO A 268 18.82 -5.45 -3.48
CA PRO A 268 20.06 -5.26 -4.22
C PRO A 268 20.16 -3.88 -4.90
N ASP A 269 19.07 -3.10 -4.98
CA ASP A 269 19.11 -1.71 -5.42
C ASP A 269 17.96 -0.90 -4.79
N PRO A 270 18.19 0.32 -4.25
CA PRO A 270 17.13 1.27 -3.92
C PRO A 270 16.19 1.48 -5.11
N VAL A 271 14.89 1.19 -4.91
CA VAL A 271 13.83 1.34 -5.93
C VAL A 271 13.81 2.72 -6.58
N CYS A 272 14.30 3.72 -5.85
CA CYS A 272 14.22 5.12 -6.21
C CYS A 272 15.49 5.66 -6.90
N ARG A 273 16.63 4.96 -6.90
CA ARG A 273 17.85 5.45 -7.59
C ARG A 273 17.81 5.26 -9.10
N SER A 274 17.12 4.23 -9.59
CA SER A 274 17.03 3.92 -11.03
C SER A 274 16.02 4.79 -11.78
N ILE A 275 15.16 5.54 -11.07
CA ILE A 275 14.11 6.37 -11.65
C ILE A 275 14.57 7.84 -11.66
N ASN A 276 15.26 8.22 -12.73
CA ASN A 276 15.78 9.58 -12.95
C ASN A 276 14.67 10.65 -12.79
N LYS A 277 14.83 11.53 -11.79
CA LYS A 277 13.90 12.58 -11.29
C LYS A 277 12.96 12.13 -10.17
N VAL A 278 13.55 11.65 -9.09
CA VAL A 278 12.96 11.73 -7.75
C VAL A 278 12.98 13.20 -7.32
N TYR A 279 11.82 13.87 -7.23
CA TYR A 279 11.74 14.95 -6.24
C TYR A 279 12.02 14.27 -4.90
N GLY A 280 13.02 14.78 -4.16
CA GLY A 280 13.50 14.21 -2.90
C GLY A 280 12.39 13.83 -1.93
N PRO A 281 12.70 13.08 -0.86
CA PRO A 281 11.72 12.35 -0.04
C PRO A 281 10.61 13.27 0.49
N ASN A 282 9.51 13.39 -0.26
CA ASN A 282 8.27 14.02 0.21
C ASN A 282 7.57 13.15 1.26
N THR A 283 8.17 12.01 1.60
CA THR A 283 7.91 11.25 2.81
C THR A 283 9.24 11.13 3.54
N PRO A 284 9.48 11.91 4.60
CA PRO A 284 10.64 11.74 5.46
C PRO A 284 10.64 10.29 5.95
N PRO A 285 11.76 9.56 5.87
CA PRO A 285 11.90 8.38 6.71
C PRO A 285 11.65 8.80 8.15
N CYS A 286 11.11 7.92 9.01
CA CYS A 286 10.98 8.28 10.42
C CYS A 286 12.37 8.65 10.94
N LYS A 287 12.56 9.94 11.17
CA LYS A 287 13.89 10.58 11.17
C LYS A 287 14.79 10.06 12.30
N GLU A 288 14.19 9.49 13.34
CA GLU A 288 14.88 8.93 14.51
C GLU A 288 15.53 7.57 14.27
N PHE A 289 15.20 6.87 13.17
CA PHE A 289 15.79 5.56 12.88
C PHE A 289 17.32 5.64 12.73
N CYS A 290 17.83 6.77 12.22
CA CYS A 290 19.25 6.92 11.90
C CYS A 290 20.06 7.76 12.91
N SER A 291 19.44 8.51 13.82
CA SER A 291 20.19 9.39 14.74
C SER A 291 20.52 8.75 16.09
N THR A 292 19.81 7.68 16.50
CA THR A 292 19.93 7.14 17.87
C THR A 292 20.00 5.62 17.97
N SER A 293 19.84 4.87 16.87
CA SER A 293 19.96 3.41 16.89
C SER A 293 21.42 2.99 16.75
N PRO A 294 22.01 2.22 17.69
CA PRO A 294 23.37 1.69 17.56
C PRO A 294 23.55 0.69 16.40
N ALA A 295 22.48 0.43 15.63
CA ALA A 295 22.46 -0.44 14.45
C ALA A 295 22.67 0.31 13.12
N CYS A 296 22.77 1.64 13.10
CA CYS A 296 23.05 2.41 11.89
C CYS A 296 24.53 2.85 11.88
N PRO A 297 25.38 2.39 10.94
CA PRO A 297 26.75 2.86 10.84
C PRO A 297 26.75 4.35 10.48
N HIS A 298 27.52 5.13 11.24
CA HIS A 298 27.75 6.55 10.98
C HIS A 298 28.32 6.72 9.56
N HIS A 299 27.54 7.30 8.65
CA HIS A 299 28.10 7.79 7.39
C HIS A 299 28.70 9.18 7.63
N SER A 300 30.02 9.21 7.80
CA SER A 300 30.85 10.38 7.54
C SER A 300 30.63 10.83 6.09
N THR A 301 30.45 12.14 5.96
CA THR A 301 30.26 12.97 4.75
C THR A 301 30.96 12.48 3.49
#